data_AF-A0A971HJN5-F1
#
_entry.id   AF-A0A971HJN5-F1
#
_cell.length_a   1.000
_cell.length_b   1.000
_cell.length_c   1.000
_cell.angle_alpha   90.00
_cell.angle_beta   90.00
_cell.angle_gamma   90.00
#
_symmetry.space_group_name_H-M   'P 1'
#
loop_
_entity.id
_entity.type
_entity.pdbx_description
1 polymer ?
#
loop_
_entity_poly.entity_id
_entity_poly.type
_entity_poly.pdbx_seq_one_letter_code
_entity_poly.pdbx_strand_id
1 'polypeptide(L)'
;MKINDILIVDTIKQDAFGRGIAKYNNFVIFVNNALPNEQLKIIIKKLKKNYAEANIVEIIKPSNSRRTYECIYYDKCGGCNIGHQCYGDQIQYKKNKVKELLNVKNIDIIKTNELNYRNKIVLRIKDKKVGLYEKLSNSVVEIDNCKISNNKINNIITKINDFKYIEYVNEITIRALDETMISFITNRNINKEIIEYF
;
A
#
# COMPACT_ATOMS: atom_id res chain seq x y z
N MET A 1 0.79 -3.45 29.42
CA MET A 1 0.73 -3.69 27.96
C MET A 1 1.89 -4.58 27.58
N LYS A 2 1.63 -5.66 26.86
CA LYS A 2 2.56 -6.66 26.34
C LYS A 2 2.27 -6.92 24.86
N ILE A 3 3.21 -7.55 24.16
CA ILE A 3 2.98 -8.03 22.79
C ILE A 3 1.84 -9.06 22.82
N ASN A 4 0.96 -9.00 21.83
CA ASN A 4 -0.28 -9.76 21.68
C ASN A 4 -1.42 -9.40 22.64
N ASP A 5 -1.28 -8.38 23.49
CA ASP A 5 -2.42 -7.84 24.23
C ASP A 5 -3.49 -7.32 23.24
N ILE A 6 -4.75 -7.55 23.58
CA ILE A 6 -5.91 -7.00 22.87
C ILE A 6 -6.47 -5.84 23.69
N LEU A 7 -6.64 -4.68 23.06
CA LEU A 7 -7.15 -3.47 23.68
C LEU A 7 -8.27 -2.87 22.83
N ILE A 8 -9.21 -2.19 23.48
CA ILE A 8 -10.16 -1.29 22.80
C ILE A 8 -9.62 0.12 22.96
N VAL A 9 -9.49 0.84 21.84
CA VAL A 9 -8.95 2.20 21.83
C VAL A 9 -9.73 3.10 20.89
N ASP A 10 -9.77 4.38 21.22
CA ASP A 10 -10.23 5.43 20.31
C ASP A 10 -9.02 6.10 19.64
N THR A 11 -9.12 6.31 18.33
CA THR A 11 -8.07 6.94 17.53
C THR A 11 -8.32 8.43 17.37
N ILE A 12 -7.31 9.24 17.68
CA ILE A 12 -7.45 10.70 17.79
C ILE A 12 -7.00 11.44 16.53
N LYS A 13 -5.96 10.96 15.85
CA LYS A 13 -5.43 11.56 14.61
C LYS A 13 -4.62 10.54 13.83
N GLN A 14 -4.14 10.92 12.64
CA GLN A 14 -3.17 10.14 11.89
C GLN A 14 -1.75 10.71 12.08
N ASP A 15 -0.74 9.84 11.98
CA ASP A 15 0.66 10.24 11.89
C ASP A 15 1.06 10.63 10.46
N ALA A 16 2.33 11.00 10.26
CA ALA A 16 2.87 11.35 8.95
C ALA A 16 2.88 10.19 7.93
N PHE A 17 2.69 8.94 8.36
CA PHE A 17 2.70 7.75 7.50
C PHE A 17 1.28 7.22 7.23
N GLY A 18 0.25 7.89 7.75
CA GLY A 18 -1.16 7.54 7.57
C GLY A 18 -1.67 6.50 8.55
N ARG A 19 -0.89 6.19 9.61
CA ARG A 19 -1.32 5.30 10.70
C ARG A 19 -2.15 6.09 11.70
N GLY A 20 -3.18 5.48 12.27
CA GLY A 20 -3.93 6.08 13.36
C GLY A 20 -3.09 6.15 14.64
N ILE A 21 -3.30 7.18 15.44
CA ILE A 21 -2.69 7.36 16.75
C ILE A 21 -3.80 7.19 17.79
N ALA A 22 -3.59 6.27 18.72
CA ALA A 22 -4.38 6.13 19.93
C ALA A 22 -3.51 6.41 21.16
N LYS A 23 -4.15 6.74 22.27
CA LYS A 23 -3.50 6.84 23.58
C LYS A 23 -4.20 5.89 24.56
N TYR A 24 -3.41 5.08 25.26
CA TYR A 24 -3.89 4.19 26.31
C TYR A 24 -3.01 4.40 27.55
N ASN A 25 -3.58 4.91 28.65
CA ASN A 25 -2.85 5.26 29.88
C ASN A 25 -1.60 6.13 29.61
N ASN A 26 -1.77 7.24 28.87
CA ASN A 26 -0.70 8.14 28.41
C ASN A 26 0.38 7.49 27.50
N PHE A 27 0.20 6.23 27.10
CA PHE A 27 1.09 5.54 26.18
C PHE A 27 0.60 5.65 24.73
N VAL A 28 1.50 6.01 23.81
CA VAL A 28 1.17 6.20 22.38
C VAL A 28 1.13 4.87 21.66
N ILE A 29 0.05 4.63 20.91
CA ILE A 29 -0.10 3.43 20.08
C ILE A 29 -0.33 3.86 18.63
N PHE A 30 0.53 3.43 17.72
CA PHE A 30 0.33 3.56 16.28
C PHE A 30 -0.44 2.36 15.75
N VAL A 31 -1.61 2.60 15.15
CA VAL A 31 -2.51 1.57 14.64
C VAL A 31 -2.51 1.61 13.12
N ASN A 32 -2.08 0.51 12.49
CA ASN A 32 -2.06 0.41 11.03
C ASN A 32 -3.49 0.44 10.46
N ASN A 33 -3.67 1.13 9.32
CA ASN A 33 -4.96 1.30 8.63
C ASN A 33 -6.09 1.97 9.44
N ALA A 34 -5.77 2.64 10.55
CA ALA A 34 -6.75 3.32 11.38
C ALA A 34 -6.90 4.80 10.98
N LEU A 35 -8.15 5.29 11.03
CA LEU A 35 -8.50 6.68 10.80
C LEU A 35 -8.80 7.39 12.12
N PRO A 36 -8.83 8.73 12.17
CA PRO A 36 -9.30 9.46 13.34
C PRO A 36 -10.81 9.20 13.58
N ASN A 37 -11.22 9.29 14.84
CA ASN A 37 -12.59 9.11 15.31
C ASN A 37 -13.13 7.68 15.10
N GLU A 38 -12.26 6.68 15.20
CA GLU A 38 -12.65 5.26 15.21
C GLU A 38 -12.50 4.67 16.60
N GLN A 39 -13.40 3.74 16.91
CA GLN A 39 -13.22 2.84 18.05
C GLN A 39 -12.83 1.46 17.51
N LEU A 40 -11.67 0.97 17.96
CA LEU A 40 -11.02 -0.18 17.37
C LEU A 40 -10.65 -1.19 18.45
N LYS A 41 -10.89 -2.47 18.18
CA LYS A 41 -10.23 -3.57 18.87
C LYS A 41 -8.90 -3.81 18.17
N ILE A 42 -7.80 -3.65 18.89
CA ILE A 42 -6.45 -3.75 18.35
C ILE A 42 -5.66 -4.85 19.03
N ILE A 43 -4.66 -5.39 18.33
CA ILE A 43 -3.67 -6.30 18.88
C ILE A 43 -2.27 -5.66 18.81
N ILE A 44 -1.57 -5.62 19.96
CA ILE A 44 -0.22 -5.07 20.03
C ILE A 44 0.75 -6.01 19.29
N LYS A 45 1.45 -5.50 18.28
CA LYS A 45 2.42 -6.25 17.48
C LYS A 45 3.87 -5.93 17.83
N LYS A 46 4.14 -4.69 18.23
CA LYS A 46 5.47 -4.29 18.72
C LYS A 46 5.32 -3.36 19.91
N LEU A 47 6.20 -3.54 20.89
CA LEU A 47 6.31 -2.66 22.05
C LEU A 47 7.72 -2.07 22.08
N LYS A 48 7.81 -0.74 22.17
CA LYS A 48 9.05 0.02 22.34
C LYS A 48 8.97 0.82 23.63
N LYS A 49 10.07 1.47 24.02
CA LYS A 49 10.16 2.23 25.28
C LYS A 49 9.05 3.27 25.44
N ASN A 50 8.71 3.98 24.35
CA ASN A 50 7.81 5.15 24.39
C ASN A 50 6.53 4.97 23.57
N TYR A 51 6.38 3.88 22.83
CA TYR A 51 5.22 3.66 21.97
C TYR A 51 5.00 2.17 21.66
N ALA A 52 3.81 1.83 21.17
CA ALA A 52 3.48 0.55 20.59
C ALA A 52 3.06 0.68 19.12
N GLU A 53 3.21 -0.42 18.36
CA GLU A 53 2.58 -0.59 17.06
C GLU A 53 1.53 -1.70 17.16
N ALA A 54 0.36 -1.49 16.58
CA ALA A 54 -0.75 -2.41 16.64
C ALA A 54 -1.45 -2.57 15.28
N ASN A 55 -2.12 -3.71 15.12
CA ASN A 55 -3.01 -3.97 13.99
C ASN A 55 -4.46 -4.00 14.47
N ILE A 56 -5.38 -3.61 13.60
CA ILE A 56 -6.83 -3.71 13.83
C ILE A 56 -7.21 -5.19 13.81
N VAL A 57 -7.95 -5.63 14.83
CA VAL A 57 -8.65 -6.91 14.88
C VAL A 57 -10.10 -6.72 14.44
N GLU A 58 -10.73 -5.64 14.90
CA GLU A 58 -12.12 -5.32 14.63
C GLU A 58 -12.33 -3.80 14.66
N ILE A 59 -13.14 -3.29 13.73
CA ILE A 59 -13.58 -1.90 13.72
C ILE A 59 -14.96 -1.87 14.39
N ILE A 60 -15.00 -1.43 15.65
CA ILE A 60 -16.24 -1.38 16.46
C ILE A 60 -17.10 -0.20 16.00
N LYS A 61 -16.46 0.96 15.80
CA LYS A 61 -17.10 2.16 15.26
C LYS A 61 -16.23 2.74 14.14
N PRO A 62 -16.65 2.64 12.86
CA PRO A 62 -15.90 3.21 11.76
C PRO A 62 -16.03 4.74 11.72
N SER A 63 -15.02 5.39 11.16
CA SER A 63 -15.05 6.83 10.87
C SER A 63 -15.89 7.10 9.61
N ASN A 64 -16.57 8.25 9.54
CA ASN A 64 -17.26 8.69 8.31
C ASN A 64 -16.28 8.89 7.13
N SER A 65 -14.99 9.08 7.42
CA SER A 65 -13.93 9.15 6.41
C SER A 65 -13.48 7.79 5.90
N ARG A 66 -13.98 6.68 6.46
CA ARG A 66 -13.64 5.33 6.01
C ARG A 66 -14.47 4.97 4.78
N ARG A 67 -13.82 4.33 3.82
CA ARG A 67 -14.46 3.61 2.71
C ARG A 67 -13.90 2.21 2.56
N THR A 68 -14.66 1.37 1.89
CA THR A 68 -14.12 0.11 1.34
C THR A 68 -13.18 0.43 0.19
N TYR A 69 -11.94 -0.05 0.27
CA TYR A 69 -10.99 0.04 -0.82
C TYR A 69 -10.96 -1.28 -1.58
N GLU A 70 -11.56 -1.29 -2.76
CA GLU A 70 -11.82 -2.51 -3.53
C GLU A 70 -10.56 -3.10 -4.21
N CYS A 71 -9.44 -3.21 -3.52
CA CYS A 71 -8.27 -3.94 -4.01
C CYS A 71 -8.08 -5.16 -3.12
N ILE A 72 -8.24 -6.36 -3.68
CA ILE A 72 -8.13 -7.63 -2.92
C ILE A 72 -6.75 -7.82 -2.28
N TYR A 73 -5.72 -7.13 -2.81
CA TYR A 73 -4.36 -7.17 -2.29
C TYR A 73 -4.08 -6.14 -1.20
N TYR A 74 -5.01 -5.21 -0.92
CA TYR A 74 -4.76 -4.00 -0.14
C TYR A 74 -4.18 -4.25 1.25
N ASP A 75 -4.64 -5.29 1.92
CA ASP A 75 -4.20 -5.59 3.29
C ASP A 75 -2.75 -6.09 3.34
N LYS A 76 -2.30 -6.79 2.29
CA LYS A 76 -0.95 -7.38 2.20
C LYS A 76 0.04 -6.52 1.42
N CYS A 77 -0.36 -5.98 0.28
CA CYS A 77 0.49 -5.23 -0.65
C CYS A 77 0.94 -3.90 -0.04
N GLY A 78 2.23 -3.59 -0.17
CA GLY A 78 2.83 -2.34 0.31
C GLY A 78 2.56 -1.09 -0.54
N GLY A 79 1.75 -1.20 -1.61
CA GLY A 79 1.64 -0.14 -2.62
C GLY A 79 0.70 1.02 -2.29
N CYS A 80 -0.38 0.79 -1.54
CA CYS A 80 -1.40 1.80 -1.23
C CYS A 80 -1.57 1.93 0.29
N ASN A 81 -1.23 3.08 0.87
CA ASN A 81 -1.24 3.25 2.32
C ASN A 81 -2.60 3.71 2.87
N ILE A 82 -3.23 4.70 2.24
CA ILE A 82 -4.43 5.38 2.75
C ILE A 82 -5.69 5.10 1.90
N GLY A 83 -5.71 4.00 1.14
CA GLY A 83 -6.83 3.63 0.27
C GLY A 83 -8.17 3.50 1.02
N HIS A 84 -8.13 3.07 2.28
CA HIS A 84 -9.30 2.96 3.17
C HIS A 84 -9.92 4.31 3.58
N GLN A 85 -9.30 5.42 3.23
CA GLN A 85 -9.81 6.77 3.49
C GLN A 85 -10.51 7.33 2.24
N CYS A 86 -11.62 8.03 2.41
CA CYS A 86 -12.30 8.76 1.35
C CYS A 86 -11.34 9.78 0.71
N TYR A 87 -11.40 9.94 -0.62
CA TYR A 87 -10.40 10.73 -1.35
C TYR A 87 -10.34 12.21 -0.92
N GLY A 88 -11.50 12.82 -0.64
CA GLY A 88 -11.55 14.17 -0.09
C GLY A 88 -10.77 14.30 1.22
N ASP A 89 -10.90 13.30 2.09
CA ASP A 89 -10.19 13.25 3.37
C ASP A 89 -8.71 12.92 3.19
N GLN A 90 -8.33 12.12 2.18
CA GLN A 90 -6.92 11.92 1.83
C GLN A 90 -6.25 13.24 1.41
N ILE A 91 -6.94 14.08 0.64
CA ILE A 91 -6.46 15.41 0.25
C ILE A 91 -6.33 16.29 1.49
N GLN A 92 -7.34 16.31 2.36
CA GLN A 92 -7.31 17.12 3.58
C GLN A 92 -6.17 16.66 4.52
N TYR A 93 -5.97 15.35 4.68
CA TYR A 93 -4.86 14.77 5.41
C TYR A 93 -3.51 15.26 4.86
N LYS A 94 -3.30 15.19 3.54
CA LYS A 94 -2.07 15.67 2.90
C LYS A 94 -1.88 17.18 3.07
N LYS A 95 -2.96 17.97 2.93
CA LYS A 95 -2.92 19.44 3.16
C LYS A 95 -2.48 19.74 4.59
N ASN A 96 -3.15 19.14 5.58
CA ASN A 96 -2.84 19.35 6.99
C ASN A 96 -1.39 18.95 7.30
N LYS A 97 -0.92 17.82 6.77
CA LYS A 97 0.46 17.37 6.94
C LYS A 97 1.48 18.39 6.41
N VAL A 98 1.29 18.92 5.21
CA VAL A 98 2.24 19.91 4.66
C VAL A 98 2.16 21.24 5.42
N LYS A 99 0.96 21.67 5.84
CA LYS A 99 0.80 22.87 6.68
C LYS A 99 1.53 22.73 8.02
N GLU A 100 1.42 21.58 8.68
CA GLU A 100 2.11 21.30 9.95
C GLU A 100 3.63 21.27 9.77
N LEU A 101 4.13 20.64 8.70
CA LEU A 101 5.56 20.51 8.44
C LEU A 101 6.24 21.81 8.01
N LEU A 102 5.57 22.63 7.19
CA LEU A 102 6.15 23.85 6.61
C LEU A 102 5.67 25.15 7.27
N ASN A 103 4.76 25.05 8.25
CA ASN A 103 4.14 26.20 8.92
C ASN A 103 3.51 27.22 7.96
N VAL A 104 2.88 26.73 6.89
CA VAL A 104 2.19 27.57 5.88
C VAL A 104 0.68 27.59 6.09
N LYS A 105 0.03 28.73 5.81
CA LYS A 105 -1.41 28.91 6.05
C LYS A 105 -2.28 28.30 4.94
N ASN A 106 -1.92 28.51 3.69
CA ASN A 106 -2.71 28.09 2.52
C ASN A 106 -1.90 27.21 1.57
N ILE A 107 -2.50 26.09 1.17
CA ILE A 107 -1.95 25.16 0.19
C ILE A 107 -3.12 24.58 -0.60
N ASP A 108 -2.96 24.61 -1.92
CA ASP A 108 -3.83 23.89 -2.82
C ASP A 108 -3.16 22.60 -3.31
N ILE A 109 -3.95 21.53 -3.31
CA ILE A 109 -3.55 20.24 -3.84
C ILE A 109 -4.33 20.07 -5.14
N ILE A 110 -3.58 19.94 -6.23
CA ILE A 110 -4.15 19.60 -7.53
C ILE A 110 -4.70 18.18 -7.44
N LYS A 111 -6.00 18.03 -7.68
CA LYS A 111 -6.68 16.74 -7.67
C LYS A 111 -6.36 15.99 -8.96
N THR A 112 -6.35 14.67 -8.88
CA THR A 112 -6.12 13.78 -10.02
C THR A 112 -6.95 12.50 -9.84
N ASN A 113 -6.91 11.63 -10.83
CA ASN A 113 -7.57 10.32 -10.78
C ASN A 113 -7.00 9.47 -9.63
N GLU A 114 -7.88 8.81 -8.88
CA GLU A 114 -7.50 7.90 -7.80
C GLU A 114 -6.95 6.57 -8.30
N LEU A 115 -7.43 6.15 -9.48
CA LEU A 115 -7.16 4.86 -10.10
C LEU A 115 -6.59 5.09 -11.50
N ASN A 116 -5.97 4.05 -12.07
CA ASN A 116 -5.42 4.05 -13.43
C ASN A 116 -4.40 5.17 -13.76
N TYR A 117 -3.85 5.87 -12.76
CA TYR A 117 -2.92 6.98 -12.97
C TYR A 117 -1.47 6.53 -13.16
N ARG A 118 -1.11 5.31 -12.72
CA ARG A 118 0.26 4.81 -12.69
C ARG A 118 0.65 4.27 -14.07
N ASN A 119 1.69 4.87 -14.63
CA ASN A 119 2.26 4.54 -15.94
C ASN A 119 3.55 3.70 -15.86
N LYS A 120 4.03 3.40 -14.65
CA LYS A 120 5.19 2.54 -14.39
C LYS A 120 4.92 1.61 -13.21
N ILE A 121 5.14 0.32 -13.40
CA ILE A 121 5.18 -0.67 -12.33
C ILE A 121 6.49 -1.47 -12.39
N VAL A 122 6.96 -1.90 -11.23
CA VAL A 122 8.12 -2.79 -11.09
C VAL A 122 7.64 -4.02 -10.35
N LEU A 123 7.52 -5.13 -11.08
CA LEU A 123 7.13 -6.42 -10.55
C LEU A 123 8.37 -7.13 -10.02
N ARG A 124 8.21 -7.77 -8.88
CA ARG A 124 9.20 -8.60 -8.20
C ARG A 124 8.82 -10.05 -8.40
N ILE A 125 9.83 -10.86 -8.72
CA ILE A 125 9.67 -12.28 -8.92
C ILE A 125 10.42 -12.98 -7.79
N LYS A 126 9.70 -13.79 -7.02
CA LYS A 126 10.26 -14.61 -5.95
C LYS A 126 9.44 -15.88 -5.78
N ASP A 127 10.09 -17.02 -5.68
CA ASP A 127 9.41 -18.33 -5.54
C ASP A 127 8.35 -18.55 -6.63
N LYS A 128 8.68 -18.14 -7.87
CA LYS A 128 7.80 -18.12 -9.07
C LYS A 128 6.57 -17.21 -9.00
N LYS A 129 6.37 -16.47 -7.91
CA LYS A 129 5.30 -15.48 -7.79
C LYS A 129 5.69 -14.18 -8.47
N VAL A 130 4.78 -13.63 -9.26
CA VAL A 130 4.93 -12.31 -9.89
C VAL A 130 4.07 -11.31 -9.12
N GLY A 131 4.69 -10.27 -8.58
CA GLY A 131 3.90 -9.18 -8.05
C GLY A 131 4.67 -8.11 -7.32
N LEU A 132 4.16 -7.66 -6.17
CA LEU A 132 4.68 -6.50 -5.44
C LEU A 132 5.12 -6.89 -4.04
N TYR A 133 6.02 -6.12 -3.44
CA TYR A 133 6.41 -6.37 -2.06
C TYR A 133 5.24 -6.21 -1.08
N GLU A 134 5.22 -7.11 -0.10
CA GLU A 134 4.37 -7.03 1.09
C GLU A 134 4.73 -5.80 1.93
N LYS A 135 3.77 -5.32 2.73
CA LYS A 135 4.02 -4.25 3.71
C LYS A 135 5.16 -4.66 4.65
N LEU A 136 6.19 -3.81 4.71
CA LEU A 136 7.33 -3.95 5.63
C LEU A 136 8.12 -5.26 5.48
N SER A 137 8.09 -5.88 4.30
CA SER A 137 8.77 -7.14 4.00
C SER A 137 9.27 -7.19 2.55
N ASN A 138 10.26 -8.05 2.29
CA ASN A 138 10.71 -8.39 0.93
C ASN A 138 10.01 -9.65 0.37
N SER A 139 8.95 -10.12 1.03
CA SER A 139 8.03 -11.13 0.49
C SER A 139 7.20 -10.55 -0.65
N VAL A 140 6.83 -11.40 -1.61
CA VAL A 140 6.04 -10.99 -2.79
C VAL A 140 4.57 -11.36 -2.60
N VAL A 141 3.69 -10.36 -2.71
CA VAL A 141 2.26 -10.53 -2.98
C VAL A 141 2.09 -10.75 -4.46
N GLU A 142 1.67 -11.94 -4.84
CA GLU A 142 1.29 -12.27 -6.20
C GLU A 142 0.04 -11.46 -6.61
N ILE A 143 0.08 -10.86 -7.80
CA ILE A 143 -1.02 -10.04 -8.32
C ILE A 143 -1.34 -10.39 -9.78
N ASP A 144 -2.61 -10.29 -10.15
CA ASP A 144 -3.07 -10.35 -11.55
C ASP A 144 -3.38 -8.95 -12.12
N ASN A 145 -3.58 -7.97 -11.23
CA ASN A 145 -3.88 -6.60 -11.58
C ASN A 145 -3.43 -5.60 -10.51
N CYS A 146 -3.44 -4.33 -10.87
CA CYS A 146 -3.21 -3.23 -9.94
C CYS A 146 -4.14 -2.06 -10.32
N LYS A 147 -5.17 -1.79 -9.51
CA LYS A 147 -6.20 -0.76 -9.79
C LYS A 147 -5.65 0.66 -10.01
N ILE A 148 -4.47 0.98 -9.48
CA ILE A 148 -3.84 2.27 -9.69
C ILE A 148 -3.00 2.32 -10.98
N SER A 149 -2.65 1.18 -11.57
CA SER A 149 -1.93 1.07 -12.84
C SER A 149 -2.89 1.08 -14.01
N ASN A 150 -2.46 1.65 -15.13
CA ASN A 150 -3.30 1.73 -16.33
C ASN A 150 -3.58 0.35 -16.96
N ASN A 151 -4.56 0.32 -17.86
CA ASN A 151 -5.01 -0.92 -18.50
C ASN A 151 -3.91 -1.61 -19.33
N LYS A 152 -3.03 -0.84 -19.99
CA LYS A 152 -1.89 -1.40 -20.75
C LYS A 152 -0.98 -2.22 -19.83
N ILE A 153 -0.67 -1.70 -18.64
CA ILE A 153 0.09 -2.43 -17.62
C ILE A 153 -0.66 -3.66 -17.14
N ASN A 154 -1.94 -3.53 -16.77
CA ASN A 154 -2.71 -4.67 -16.24
C ASN A 154 -2.82 -5.81 -17.25
N ASN A 155 -3.02 -5.51 -18.54
CA ASN A 155 -3.02 -6.51 -19.61
C ASN A 155 -1.68 -7.26 -19.71
N ILE A 156 -0.56 -6.58 -19.48
CA ILE A 156 0.77 -7.18 -19.51
C ILE A 156 1.01 -8.04 -18.26
N ILE A 157 0.57 -7.60 -17.08
CA ILE A 157 0.65 -8.40 -15.84
C ILE A 157 -0.05 -9.74 -16.05
N THR A 158 -1.28 -9.73 -16.58
CA THR A 158 -2.03 -10.96 -16.85
C THR A 158 -1.28 -11.90 -17.78
N LYS A 159 -0.64 -11.38 -18.85
CA LYS A 159 0.21 -12.21 -19.73
C LYS A 159 1.41 -12.79 -18.96
N ILE A 160 2.18 -11.95 -18.28
CA ILE A 160 3.41 -12.38 -17.58
C ILE A 160 3.17 -13.54 -16.60
N ASN A 161 2.00 -13.61 -15.97
CA ASN A 161 1.66 -14.71 -15.05
C ASN A 161 1.71 -16.10 -15.71
N ASP A 162 1.56 -16.19 -17.04
CA ASP A 162 1.67 -17.43 -17.81
C ASP A 162 3.06 -17.65 -18.42
N PHE A 163 4.03 -16.77 -18.14
CA PHE A 163 5.37 -16.85 -18.73
C PHE A 163 6.18 -18.03 -18.15
N LYS A 164 6.40 -19.06 -18.96
CA LYS A 164 7.05 -20.33 -18.53
C LYS A 164 8.44 -20.17 -17.92
N TYR A 165 9.16 -19.12 -18.30
CA TYR A 165 10.54 -18.88 -17.88
C TYR A 165 10.64 -17.89 -16.71
N ILE A 166 9.55 -17.64 -15.99
CA ILE A 166 9.50 -16.66 -14.90
C ILE A 166 10.52 -16.95 -13.79
N GLU A 167 10.88 -18.21 -13.57
CA GLU A 167 11.88 -18.63 -12.57
C GLU A 167 13.30 -18.09 -12.82
N TYR A 168 13.58 -17.62 -14.05
CA TYR A 168 14.85 -17.01 -14.43
C TYR A 168 14.83 -15.48 -14.39
N VAL A 169 13.69 -14.90 -14.02
CA VAL A 169 13.46 -13.46 -13.95
C VAL A 169 13.47 -13.03 -12.49
N ASN A 170 14.18 -11.95 -12.17
CA ASN A 170 14.23 -11.36 -10.83
C ASN A 170 13.29 -10.15 -10.71
N GLU A 171 13.18 -9.37 -11.80
CA GLU A 171 12.40 -8.13 -11.84
C GLU A 171 11.85 -7.92 -13.25
N ILE A 172 10.62 -7.41 -13.35
CA ILE A 172 10.05 -6.90 -14.60
C ILE A 172 9.61 -5.47 -14.40
N THR A 173 10.16 -4.54 -15.17
CA THR A 173 9.69 -3.16 -15.20
C THR A 173 8.82 -2.96 -16.43
N ILE A 174 7.59 -2.48 -16.22
CA ILE A 174 6.66 -2.11 -17.31
C ILE A 174 6.45 -0.60 -17.23
N ARG A 175 6.67 0.10 -18.36
CA ARG A 175 6.26 1.49 -18.55
C ARG A 175 5.29 1.55 -19.73
N ALA A 176 4.11 2.12 -19.51
CA ALA A 176 3.11 2.27 -20.56
C ALA A 176 2.54 3.68 -20.55
N LEU A 177 2.90 4.46 -21.57
CA LEU A 177 2.33 5.77 -21.90
C LEU A 177 1.69 5.62 -23.28
N ASP A 178 2.16 6.36 -24.28
CA ASP A 178 1.80 6.16 -25.69
C ASP A 178 2.42 4.87 -26.19
N GLU A 179 3.74 4.75 -26.03
CA GLU A 179 4.51 3.53 -26.23
C GLU A 179 4.58 2.67 -24.96
N THR A 180 4.84 1.38 -25.15
CA THR A 180 5.03 0.44 -24.05
C THR A 180 6.43 -0.15 -24.09
N MET A 181 7.12 -0.09 -22.95
CA MET A 181 8.42 -0.70 -22.74
C MET A 181 8.31 -1.71 -21.61
N ILE A 182 8.87 -2.90 -21.85
CA ILE A 182 8.99 -3.96 -20.86
C ILE A 182 10.46 -4.32 -20.75
N SER A 183 11.01 -4.27 -19.54
CA SER A 183 12.40 -4.61 -19.24
C SER A 183 12.43 -5.78 -18.26
N PHE A 184 13.23 -6.79 -18.58
CA PHE A 184 13.46 -7.96 -17.75
C PHE A 184 14.85 -7.91 -17.14
N ILE A 185 14.95 -8.16 -15.84
CA ILE A 185 16.23 -8.44 -15.18
C ILE A 185 16.26 -9.93 -14.90
N THR A 186 17.19 -10.64 -15.54
CA THR A 186 17.26 -12.10 -15.52
C THR A 186 18.55 -12.58 -14.87
N ASN A 187 18.52 -13.80 -14.32
CA ASN A 187 19.70 -14.46 -13.73
C ASN A 187 20.50 -15.30 -14.75
N ARG A 188 19.97 -15.46 -15.96
CA ARG A 188 20.63 -16.06 -17.13
C ARG A 188 20.08 -15.44 -18.42
N ASN A 189 20.73 -15.69 -19.55
CA ASN A 189 20.23 -15.22 -20.84
C ASN A 189 18.99 -16.02 -21.28
N ILE A 190 17.86 -15.33 -21.42
CA ILE A 190 16.59 -15.86 -21.95
C ILE A 190 15.96 -14.88 -22.95
N ASN A 191 16.78 -14.11 -23.67
CA ASN A 191 16.31 -13.05 -24.55
C ASN A 191 15.41 -13.59 -25.67
N LYS A 192 15.74 -14.77 -26.21
CA LYS A 192 14.97 -15.41 -27.28
C LYS A 192 13.58 -15.78 -26.79
N GLU A 193 13.48 -16.39 -25.62
CA GLU A 193 12.23 -16.82 -24.99
C GLU A 193 11.34 -15.63 -24.63
N ILE A 194 11.93 -14.52 -24.19
CA ILE A 194 11.19 -13.27 -23.93
C ILE A 194 10.64 -12.70 -25.24
N ILE A 195 11.46 -12.62 -26.28
CA ILE A 195 11.06 -12.07 -27.59
C ILE A 195 9.99 -12.94 -28.25
N GLU A 196 10.10 -14.27 -28.18
CA GLU A 196 9.10 -15.19 -28.75
C GLU A 196 7.76 -15.16 -28.02
N TYR A 197 7.73 -14.70 -26.77
CA TYR A 197 6.52 -14.64 -25.95
C TYR A 197 5.68 -13.37 -26.15
N PHE A 198 6.30 -12.23 -26.50
CA PHE A 198 5.66 -10.92 -26.62
C PHE A 198 5.43 -10.49 -28.07
#